data_AF-A0A6L9IRM5-F1
#
_entry.id   AF-A0A6L9IRM5-F1
#
_cell.length_a   1.000
_cell.length_b   1.000
_cell.length_c   1.000
_cell.angle_alpha   90.00
_cell.angle_beta   90.00
_cell.angle_gamma   90.00
#
_symmetry.space_group_name_H-M   'P 1'
#
loop_
_entity.id
_entity.type
_entity.pdbx_description
1 polymer ?
#
loop_
_entity_poly.entity_id
_entity_poly.type
_entity_poly.pdbx_seq_one_letter_code
_entity_poly.pdbx_strand_id
1 'polypeptide(L)'
;MSSKRETHRADLRPLLLAALASPGLLPPAEFDMARFHLSAQQSKHLLDPDISALEDYLIDHSALPGRRANLELVWAFADEIGALCADPAVSLNQSYIAAEWLLWRLLNRHPSALFGDDPDSPLQMPQLCGVVAYGEWAVRFRHIESGVALLLEHGGSPLWRVREGVAMGLQRMLAHNWRSTVRRLRRASQDAGPLQWRALVAGVAEPDLLQPDTASGTTHTLDALDLHYRALAYLRRLRPETRRTDPVRTLRKALGYTVSVVVTAAPEAGFAQMRAWAAWDDPDVTWVIRENLKKKRLAPWPDEVNALHEVVAQ
;
A
#
# COMPACT_ATOMS: atom_id res chain seq x y z
N MET A 1 -7.30 29.77 -3.53
CA MET A 1 -6.51 29.08 -4.57
C MET A 1 -6.77 27.59 -4.41
N SER A 2 -7.10 26.88 -5.49
CA SER A 2 -7.29 25.42 -5.44
C SER A 2 -5.99 24.73 -5.03
N SER A 3 -6.07 23.65 -4.24
CA SER A 3 -4.87 22.86 -3.92
C SER A 3 -4.36 22.15 -5.19
N LYS A 4 -3.10 21.69 -5.19
CA LYS A 4 -2.56 20.93 -6.33
C LYS A 4 -3.35 19.63 -6.55
N ARG A 5 -3.76 18.96 -5.47
CA ARG A 5 -4.63 17.78 -5.52
C ARG A 5 -5.96 18.12 -6.18
N GLU A 6 -6.62 19.20 -5.79
CA GLU A 6 -7.93 19.57 -6.34
C GLU A 6 -7.83 19.98 -7.82
N THR A 7 -6.70 20.56 -8.22
CA THR A 7 -6.39 20.82 -9.63
C THR A 7 -6.27 19.51 -10.41
N HIS A 8 -5.46 18.56 -9.93
CA HIS A 8 -5.36 17.23 -10.54
C HIS A 8 -6.72 16.51 -10.59
N ARG A 9 -7.55 16.61 -9.54
CA ARG A 9 -8.88 16.01 -9.53
C ARG A 9 -9.77 16.58 -10.64
N ALA A 10 -9.76 17.89 -10.81
CA ALA A 10 -10.53 18.56 -11.87
C ALA A 10 -10.09 18.12 -13.27
N ASP A 11 -8.78 17.96 -13.50
CA ASP A 11 -8.22 17.51 -14.78
C ASP A 11 -8.45 16.00 -15.03
N LEU A 12 -8.33 15.17 -14.00
CA LEU A 12 -8.48 13.71 -14.09
C LEU A 12 -9.92 13.29 -14.34
N ARG A 13 -10.91 14.02 -13.80
CA ARG A 13 -12.32 13.64 -13.90
C ARG A 13 -12.80 13.44 -15.35
N PRO A 14 -12.61 14.39 -16.29
CA PRO A 14 -13.00 14.17 -17.68
C PRO A 14 -12.20 13.03 -18.35
N LEU A 15 -10.90 12.88 -18.06
CA LEU A 15 -10.06 11.79 -18.60
C LEU A 15 -10.55 10.41 -18.12
N LEU A 16 -10.90 10.29 -16.84
CA LEU A 16 -11.45 9.08 -16.26
C LEU A 16 -12.82 8.75 -16.86
N LEU A 17 -13.72 9.73 -17.01
CA LEU A 17 -15.03 9.50 -17.61
C LEU A 17 -14.91 9.04 -19.07
N ALA A 18 -14.00 9.64 -19.84
CA ALA A 18 -13.72 9.22 -21.22
C ALA A 18 -13.15 7.79 -21.25
N ALA A 19 -12.12 7.52 -20.44
CA ALA A 19 -11.53 6.19 -20.33
C ALA A 19 -12.57 5.14 -19.94
N LEU A 20 -13.40 5.38 -18.92
CA LEU A 20 -14.44 4.44 -18.47
C LEU A 20 -15.57 4.22 -19.48
N ALA A 21 -15.79 5.17 -20.40
CA ALA A 21 -16.74 5.02 -21.51
C ALA A 21 -16.12 4.33 -22.74
N SER A 22 -14.79 4.14 -22.75
CA SER A 22 -14.07 3.54 -23.87
C SER A 22 -14.54 2.10 -24.13
N PRO A 23 -14.85 1.74 -25.39
CA PRO A 23 -15.09 0.36 -25.79
C PRO A 23 -13.88 -0.56 -25.55
N GLY A 24 -12.66 0.01 -25.49
CA GLY A 24 -11.41 -0.71 -25.24
C GLY A 24 -11.25 -1.23 -23.81
N LEU A 25 -12.09 -0.79 -22.86
CA LEU A 25 -12.14 -1.32 -21.48
C LEU A 25 -13.21 -2.40 -21.27
N LEU A 26 -13.98 -2.77 -22.28
CA LEU A 26 -14.98 -3.83 -22.14
C LEU A 26 -14.31 -5.22 -22.17
N PRO A 27 -14.60 -6.12 -21.22
CA PRO A 27 -14.16 -7.50 -21.29
C PRO A 27 -14.73 -8.15 -22.56
N PRO A 28 -13.94 -8.93 -23.33
CA PRO A 28 -14.50 -9.80 -24.36
C PRO A 28 -15.56 -10.73 -23.75
N ALA A 29 -16.60 -11.05 -24.53
CA ALA A 29 -17.78 -11.81 -24.08
C ALA A 29 -17.50 -13.19 -23.46
N GLU A 30 -16.26 -13.70 -23.58
CA GLU A 30 -15.83 -15.02 -23.10
C GLU A 30 -14.96 -14.99 -21.83
N PHE A 31 -14.83 -13.84 -21.14
CA PHE A 31 -13.92 -13.72 -20.01
C PHE A 31 -14.43 -14.32 -18.69
N ASP A 32 -13.83 -15.43 -18.28
CA ASP A 32 -13.78 -15.87 -16.89
C ASP A 32 -12.70 -15.06 -16.16
N MET A 33 -13.12 -14.31 -15.13
CA MET A 33 -12.27 -13.46 -14.28
C MET A 33 -11.15 -14.23 -13.55
N ALA A 34 -11.17 -15.57 -13.58
CA ALA A 34 -10.28 -16.41 -12.78
C ALA A 34 -8.86 -16.64 -13.36
N ARG A 35 -8.54 -16.22 -14.59
CA ARG A 35 -7.21 -16.52 -15.20
C ARG A 35 -6.63 -15.35 -15.99
N PHE A 36 -5.70 -14.63 -15.35
CA PHE A 36 -5.04 -13.42 -15.86
C PHE A 36 -3.88 -13.69 -16.85
N HIS A 37 -4.18 -14.06 -18.09
CA HIS A 37 -3.20 -13.95 -19.19
C HIS A 37 -3.89 -13.43 -20.46
N LEU A 38 -3.60 -12.18 -20.86
CA LEU A 38 -4.11 -11.65 -22.12
C LEU A 38 -3.37 -12.25 -23.32
N SER A 39 -4.12 -12.66 -24.34
CA SER A 39 -3.60 -13.07 -25.65
C SER A 39 -3.16 -11.86 -26.49
N ALA A 40 -2.28 -12.07 -27.48
CA ALA A 40 -1.78 -11.01 -28.37
C ALA A 40 -2.87 -10.27 -29.17
N GLN A 41 -4.05 -10.87 -29.32
CA GLN A 41 -5.22 -10.26 -29.99
C GLN A 41 -5.95 -9.26 -29.06
N GLN A 42 -5.92 -9.49 -27.75
CA GLN A 42 -6.44 -8.57 -26.73
C GLN A 42 -5.53 -7.34 -26.56
N SER A 43 -4.25 -7.45 -26.92
CA SER A 43 -3.33 -6.31 -26.93
C SER A 43 -3.65 -5.23 -27.98
N LYS A 44 -4.41 -5.55 -29.03
CA LYS A 44 -4.83 -4.56 -30.05
C LYS A 44 -5.98 -3.65 -29.59
N HIS A 45 -6.81 -4.10 -28.62
CA HIS A 45 -7.80 -3.25 -27.95
C HIS A 45 -7.15 -2.26 -26.95
N LEU A 46 -5.85 -2.41 -26.66
CA LEU A 46 -5.11 -1.59 -25.69
C LEU A 46 -4.59 -0.25 -26.27
N LEU A 47 -4.95 0.13 -27.50
CA LEU A 47 -4.52 1.40 -28.12
C LEU A 47 -5.63 2.45 -28.20
N ASP A 48 -6.63 2.33 -27.33
CA ASP A 48 -7.69 3.33 -27.25
C ASP A 48 -7.12 4.71 -26.84
N PRO A 49 -7.42 5.78 -27.58
CA PRO A 49 -6.86 7.11 -27.35
C PRO A 49 -7.32 7.73 -26.03
N ASP A 50 -8.53 7.44 -25.55
CA ASP A 50 -9.05 8.02 -24.30
C ASP A 50 -8.33 7.42 -23.08
N ILE A 51 -8.06 6.11 -23.13
CA ILE A 51 -7.29 5.43 -22.09
C ILE A 51 -5.82 5.89 -22.13
N SER A 52 -5.26 6.04 -23.34
CA SER A 52 -3.88 6.49 -23.53
C SER A 52 -3.70 7.93 -23.03
N ALA A 53 -4.66 8.82 -23.27
CA ALA A 53 -4.63 10.19 -22.76
C ALA A 53 -4.61 10.26 -21.22
N LEU A 54 -5.32 9.35 -20.54
CA LEU A 54 -5.25 9.21 -19.09
C LEU A 54 -3.85 8.71 -18.65
N GLU A 55 -3.33 7.66 -19.29
CA GLU A 55 -1.99 7.11 -19.01
C GLU A 55 -0.90 8.19 -19.20
N ASP A 56 -0.95 8.94 -20.30
CA ASP A 56 -0.05 10.03 -20.63
C ASP A 56 -0.12 11.14 -19.57
N TYR A 57 -1.33 11.55 -19.15
CA TYR A 57 -1.49 12.52 -18.06
C TYR A 57 -0.81 12.04 -16.77
N LEU A 58 -0.99 10.77 -16.40
CA LEU A 58 -0.35 10.22 -15.20
C LEU A 58 1.19 10.25 -15.33
N ILE A 59 1.72 9.92 -16.50
CA ILE A 59 3.16 9.88 -16.79
C ILE A 59 3.75 11.29 -16.80
N ASP A 60 3.15 12.22 -17.52
CA ASP A 60 3.64 13.59 -17.72
C ASP A 60 3.62 14.40 -16.42
N HIS A 61 2.62 14.16 -15.56
CA HIS A 61 2.47 14.84 -14.28
C HIS A 61 3.09 14.06 -13.09
N SER A 62 3.84 12.99 -13.36
CA SER A 62 4.42 12.09 -12.35
C SER A 62 5.52 12.75 -11.48
N ALA A 63 6.15 13.82 -11.98
CA ALA A 63 7.41 14.37 -11.49
C ALA A 63 8.61 13.39 -11.58
N LEU A 64 8.54 12.40 -12.49
CA LEU A 64 9.61 11.46 -12.80
C LEU A 64 10.19 11.74 -14.21
N PRO A 65 11.52 11.59 -14.42
CA PRO A 65 12.52 11.19 -13.43
C PRO A 65 12.79 12.28 -12.39
N GLY A 66 12.74 11.91 -11.11
CA GLY A 66 12.84 12.85 -10.00
C GLY A 66 12.84 12.15 -8.65
N ARG A 67 13.42 12.82 -7.63
CA ARG A 67 13.63 12.24 -6.29
C ARG A 67 12.35 11.74 -5.61
N ARG A 68 11.19 12.31 -5.94
CA ARG A 68 9.88 11.97 -5.37
C ARG A 68 8.85 11.97 -6.48
N ALA A 69 7.99 10.95 -6.49
CA ALA A 69 6.79 10.97 -7.33
C ALA A 69 5.80 12.03 -6.80
N ASN A 70 4.93 12.51 -7.68
CA ASN A 70 3.88 13.46 -7.35
C ASN A 70 2.75 12.77 -6.55
N LEU A 71 2.86 12.80 -5.21
CA LEU A 71 1.84 12.19 -4.34
C LEU A 71 0.49 12.92 -4.41
N GLU A 72 0.45 14.21 -4.71
CA GLU A 72 -0.81 14.94 -4.90
C GLU A 72 -1.61 14.35 -6.08
N LEU A 73 -0.92 13.96 -7.16
CA LEU A 73 -1.52 13.26 -8.29
C LEU A 73 -2.01 11.84 -7.92
N VAL A 74 -1.20 11.07 -7.18
CA VAL A 74 -1.60 9.74 -6.70
C VAL A 74 -2.89 9.81 -5.87
N TRP A 75 -2.95 10.78 -4.94
CA TRP A 75 -4.12 10.97 -4.10
C TRP A 75 -5.32 11.48 -4.87
N ALA A 76 -5.13 12.43 -5.79
CA ALA A 76 -6.19 12.92 -6.65
C ALA A 76 -6.80 11.80 -7.51
N PHE A 77 -5.99 10.93 -8.08
CA PHE A 77 -6.45 9.79 -8.87
C PHE A 77 -7.29 8.81 -8.03
N ALA A 78 -6.79 8.42 -6.85
CA ALA A 78 -7.52 7.51 -5.97
C ALA A 78 -8.84 8.14 -5.44
N ASP A 79 -8.85 9.44 -5.15
CA ASP A 79 -10.08 10.15 -4.79
C ASP A 79 -11.10 10.18 -5.92
N GLU A 80 -10.68 10.48 -7.15
CA GLU A 80 -11.60 10.52 -8.28
C GLU A 80 -12.16 9.14 -8.60
N ILE A 81 -11.36 8.07 -8.49
CA ILE A 81 -11.89 6.70 -8.56
C ILE A 81 -12.96 6.47 -7.49
N GLY A 82 -12.68 6.82 -6.24
CA GLY A 82 -13.67 6.70 -5.15
C GLY A 82 -14.93 7.53 -5.40
N ALA A 83 -14.79 8.76 -5.91
CA ALA A 83 -15.89 9.66 -6.25
C ALA A 83 -16.74 9.11 -7.40
N LEU A 84 -16.12 8.56 -8.46
CA LEU A 84 -16.83 7.94 -9.57
C LEU A 84 -17.55 6.66 -9.14
N CYS A 85 -16.96 5.87 -8.24
CA CYS A 85 -17.62 4.72 -7.64
C CYS A 85 -18.76 5.10 -6.68
N ALA A 86 -18.87 6.40 -6.34
CA ALA A 86 -19.93 6.94 -5.51
C ALA A 86 -21.01 7.71 -6.28
N ASP A 87 -20.74 8.04 -7.53
CA ASP A 87 -21.53 8.98 -8.31
C ASP A 87 -22.76 8.27 -8.90
N PRO A 88 -23.99 8.65 -8.51
CA PRO A 88 -25.20 8.04 -9.05
C PRO A 88 -25.41 8.30 -10.55
N ALA A 89 -24.72 9.29 -11.13
CA ALA A 89 -24.76 9.56 -12.56
C ALA A 89 -23.84 8.63 -13.37
N VAL A 90 -22.90 7.94 -12.72
CA VAL A 90 -22.01 6.97 -13.36
C VAL A 90 -22.66 5.60 -13.32
N SER A 91 -22.75 4.93 -14.47
CA SER A 91 -23.39 3.62 -14.54
C SER A 91 -22.62 2.58 -13.71
N LEU A 92 -23.31 1.53 -13.26
CA LEU A 92 -22.64 0.43 -12.56
C LEU A 92 -21.59 -0.25 -13.46
N ASN A 93 -21.86 -0.36 -14.77
CA ASN A 93 -20.87 -0.88 -15.71
C ASN A 93 -19.57 -0.06 -15.69
N GLN A 94 -19.66 1.28 -15.68
CA GLN A 94 -18.50 2.15 -15.66
C GLN A 94 -17.78 2.12 -14.31
N SER A 95 -18.52 2.34 -13.22
CA SER A 95 -17.95 2.45 -11.87
C SER A 95 -17.42 1.13 -11.32
N TYR A 96 -18.00 0.00 -11.72
CA TYR A 96 -17.61 -1.31 -11.24
C TYR A 96 -16.71 -2.04 -12.25
N ILE A 97 -17.27 -2.45 -13.40
CA ILE A 97 -16.57 -3.30 -14.37
C ILE A 97 -15.44 -2.53 -15.07
N ALA A 98 -15.76 -1.44 -15.76
CA ALA A 98 -14.75 -0.69 -16.51
C ALA A 98 -13.64 -0.12 -15.61
N ALA A 99 -13.99 0.33 -14.39
CA ALA A 99 -13.01 0.80 -13.42
C ALA A 99 -12.06 -0.32 -12.97
N GLU A 100 -12.56 -1.54 -12.70
CA GLU A 100 -11.70 -2.68 -12.39
C GLU A 100 -10.73 -2.98 -13.53
N TRP A 101 -11.23 -3.00 -14.78
CA TRP A 101 -10.43 -3.23 -15.97
C TRP A 101 -9.40 -2.13 -16.22
N LEU A 102 -9.78 -0.87 -15.99
CA LEU A 102 -8.86 0.27 -16.06
C LEU A 102 -7.72 0.09 -15.05
N LEU A 103 -8.05 -0.18 -13.78
CA LEU A 103 -7.04 -0.38 -12.74
C LEU A 103 -6.14 -1.57 -13.07
N TRP A 104 -6.72 -2.69 -13.50
CA TRP A 104 -5.97 -3.85 -13.96
C TRP A 104 -5.00 -3.47 -15.10
N ARG A 105 -5.46 -2.68 -16.08
CA ARG A 105 -4.61 -2.21 -17.17
C ARG A 105 -3.47 -1.34 -16.64
N LEU A 106 -3.73 -0.35 -15.81
CA LEU A 106 -2.68 0.53 -15.26
C LEU A 106 -1.62 -0.26 -14.49
N LEU A 107 -2.03 -1.34 -13.81
CA LEU A 107 -1.14 -2.25 -13.09
C LEU A 107 -0.27 -3.11 -14.02
N ASN A 108 -0.76 -3.47 -15.21
CA ASN A 108 -0.14 -4.47 -16.08
C ASN A 108 0.45 -3.92 -17.39
N ARG A 109 0.07 -2.72 -17.82
CA ARG A 109 0.44 -2.14 -19.13
C ARG A 109 1.94 -1.86 -19.26
N HIS A 110 2.56 -1.42 -18.17
CA HIS A 110 3.98 -1.06 -18.09
C HIS A 110 4.70 -1.91 -17.03
N PRO A 111 4.88 -3.22 -17.26
CA PRO A 111 5.62 -4.06 -16.32
C PRO A 111 7.06 -3.54 -16.19
N SER A 112 7.65 -3.67 -14.99
CA SER A 112 8.95 -3.07 -14.67
C SER A 112 10.07 -3.51 -15.62
N ALA A 113 10.03 -4.76 -16.10
CA ALA A 113 10.96 -5.29 -17.09
C ALA A 113 11.01 -4.48 -18.40
N LEU A 114 9.93 -3.78 -18.76
CA LEU A 114 9.86 -2.93 -19.96
C LEU A 114 10.87 -1.78 -19.90
N PHE A 115 11.19 -1.31 -18.69
CA PHE A 115 12.14 -0.22 -18.45
C PHE A 115 13.28 -0.66 -17.53
N GLY A 116 13.62 -1.96 -17.55
CA GLY A 116 14.78 -2.51 -16.85
C GLY A 116 14.75 -2.35 -15.33
N ASP A 117 13.55 -2.36 -14.72
CA ASP A 117 13.33 -2.08 -13.31
C ASP A 117 13.84 -0.70 -12.85
N ASP A 118 14.06 0.25 -13.79
CA ASP A 118 14.53 1.59 -13.47
C ASP A 118 13.58 2.26 -12.46
N PRO A 119 14.05 2.50 -11.22
CA PRO A 119 13.21 3.07 -10.20
C PRO A 119 12.83 4.51 -10.52
N ASP A 120 13.47 5.21 -11.47
CA ASP A 120 13.14 6.60 -11.80
C ASP A 120 12.32 6.76 -13.10
N SER A 121 11.99 5.65 -13.76
CA SER A 121 11.16 5.67 -14.96
C SER A 121 9.74 6.21 -14.64
N PRO A 122 9.24 7.20 -15.38
CA PRO A 122 7.87 7.70 -15.21
C PRO A 122 6.81 6.67 -15.58
N LEU A 123 7.16 5.61 -16.33
CA LEU A 123 6.24 4.54 -16.73
C LEU A 123 5.70 3.72 -15.56
N GLN A 124 6.29 3.83 -14.36
CA GLN A 124 5.73 3.20 -13.16
C GLN A 124 4.56 3.98 -12.53
N MET A 125 4.34 5.24 -12.95
CA MET A 125 3.35 6.12 -12.33
C MET A 125 1.91 5.57 -12.47
N PRO A 126 1.49 5.03 -13.63
CA PRO A 126 0.22 4.30 -13.75
C PRO A 126 0.06 3.18 -12.71
N GLN A 127 1.09 2.35 -12.48
CA GLN A 127 1.04 1.28 -11.48
C GLN A 127 0.90 1.82 -10.07
N LEU A 128 1.62 2.89 -9.73
CA LEU A 128 1.52 3.56 -8.43
C LEU A 128 0.10 4.10 -8.19
N CYS A 129 -0.47 4.84 -9.14
CA CYS A 129 -1.86 5.30 -9.07
C CYS A 129 -2.84 4.13 -8.95
N GLY A 130 -2.61 3.07 -9.75
CA GLY A 130 -3.43 1.86 -9.78
C GLY A 130 -3.51 1.16 -8.44
N VAL A 131 -2.38 0.89 -7.77
CA VAL A 131 -2.40 0.18 -6.46
C VAL A 131 -3.09 1.02 -5.37
N VAL A 132 -2.95 2.34 -5.37
CA VAL A 132 -3.61 3.18 -4.36
C VAL A 132 -5.12 3.24 -4.62
N ALA A 133 -5.53 3.42 -5.87
CA ALA A 133 -6.93 3.47 -6.25
C ALA A 133 -7.64 2.11 -6.15
N TYR A 134 -6.93 0.99 -6.34
CA TYR A 134 -7.51 -0.34 -6.18
C TYR A 134 -8.01 -0.59 -4.76
N GLY A 135 -7.31 -0.07 -3.75
CA GLY A 135 -7.79 -0.12 -2.36
C GLY A 135 -9.14 0.59 -2.17
N GLU A 136 -9.34 1.72 -2.85
CA GLU A 136 -10.60 2.49 -2.83
C GLU A 136 -11.73 1.74 -3.53
N TRP A 137 -11.48 1.28 -4.76
CA TRP A 137 -12.45 0.51 -5.54
C TRP A 137 -12.88 -0.77 -4.80
N ALA A 138 -11.91 -1.52 -4.27
CA ALA A 138 -12.15 -2.78 -3.59
C ALA A 138 -13.07 -2.61 -2.39
N VAL A 139 -12.84 -1.60 -1.54
CA VAL A 139 -13.72 -1.40 -0.37
C VAL A 139 -15.10 -0.88 -0.76
N ARG A 140 -15.20 -0.04 -1.79
CA ARG A 140 -16.49 0.50 -2.27
C ARG A 140 -17.45 -0.59 -2.73
N PHE A 141 -16.91 -1.61 -3.40
CA PHE A 141 -17.67 -2.77 -3.89
C PHE A 141 -17.60 -4.00 -2.97
N ARG A 142 -17.06 -3.85 -1.75
CA ARG A 142 -16.92 -4.91 -0.72
C ARG A 142 -16.04 -6.09 -1.13
N HIS A 143 -15.12 -5.87 -2.06
CA HIS A 143 -14.09 -6.81 -2.53
C HIS A 143 -12.85 -6.81 -1.66
N ILE A 144 -13.03 -6.92 -0.33
CA ILE A 144 -11.90 -6.88 0.63
C ILE A 144 -10.92 -8.04 0.39
N GLU A 145 -11.43 -9.23 0.06
CA GLU A 145 -10.63 -10.43 -0.13
C GLU A 145 -9.70 -10.35 -1.35
N SER A 146 -10.23 -9.95 -2.50
CA SER A 146 -9.46 -9.74 -3.73
C SER A 146 -8.62 -8.47 -3.67
N GLY A 147 -9.14 -7.40 -3.05
CA GLY A 147 -8.42 -6.18 -2.71
C GLY A 147 -7.09 -6.44 -2.00
N VAL A 148 -7.14 -7.15 -0.87
CA VAL A 148 -5.93 -7.49 -0.13
C VAL A 148 -5.03 -8.44 -0.92
N ALA A 149 -5.59 -9.42 -1.65
CA ALA A 149 -4.79 -10.35 -2.44
C ALA A 149 -3.95 -9.62 -3.50
N LEU A 150 -4.58 -8.76 -4.31
CA LEU A 150 -3.93 -8.01 -5.36
C LEU A 150 -2.87 -7.05 -4.80
N LEU A 151 -3.20 -6.32 -3.73
CA LEU A 151 -2.24 -5.39 -3.11
C LEU A 151 -1.03 -6.13 -2.55
N LEU A 152 -1.20 -7.28 -1.91
CA LEU A 152 -0.08 -8.07 -1.41
C LEU A 152 0.76 -8.72 -2.52
N GLU A 153 0.15 -9.07 -3.66
CA GLU A 153 0.89 -9.50 -4.86
C GLU A 153 1.79 -8.36 -5.36
N HIS A 154 1.25 -7.16 -5.56
CA HIS A 154 2.03 -5.98 -5.95
C HIS A 154 3.00 -5.51 -4.86
N GLY A 155 2.80 -5.90 -3.60
CA GLY A 155 3.75 -5.70 -2.51
C GLY A 155 5.11 -6.36 -2.80
N GLY A 156 5.12 -7.41 -3.63
CA GLY A 156 6.32 -8.08 -4.14
C GLY A 156 7.03 -7.38 -5.31
N SER A 157 6.51 -6.27 -5.81
CA SER A 157 7.08 -5.55 -6.97
C SER A 157 8.55 -5.17 -6.76
N PRO A 158 9.42 -5.25 -7.80
CA PRO A 158 10.79 -4.73 -7.72
C PRO A 158 10.83 -3.21 -7.56
N LEU A 159 9.77 -2.50 -7.96
CA LEU A 159 9.66 -1.05 -7.90
C LEU A 159 9.29 -0.59 -6.49
N TRP A 160 10.20 0.11 -5.82
CA TRP A 160 9.99 0.51 -4.43
C TRP A 160 8.82 1.48 -4.26
N ARG A 161 8.56 2.36 -5.24
CA ARG A 161 7.41 3.29 -5.22
C ARG A 161 6.07 2.54 -5.26
N VAL A 162 5.96 1.50 -6.10
CA VAL A 162 4.77 0.63 -6.12
C VAL A 162 4.57 -0.04 -4.77
N ARG A 163 5.64 -0.50 -4.11
CA ARG A 163 5.54 -1.07 -2.76
C ARG A 163 5.08 -0.04 -1.70
N GLU A 164 5.42 1.24 -1.84
CA GLU A 164 4.83 2.31 -0.98
C GLU A 164 3.34 2.49 -1.30
N GLY A 165 2.99 2.53 -2.59
CA GLY A 165 1.61 2.64 -3.05
C GLY A 165 0.71 1.51 -2.55
N VAL A 166 1.25 0.29 -2.43
CA VAL A 166 0.53 -0.84 -1.81
C VAL A 166 0.19 -0.56 -0.35
N ALA A 167 1.11 0.01 0.43
CA ALA A 167 0.82 0.38 1.81
C ALA A 167 -0.28 1.46 1.86
N MET A 168 -0.22 2.46 0.98
CA MET A 168 -1.25 3.49 0.83
C MET A 168 -2.63 2.93 0.42
N GLY A 169 -2.67 1.96 -0.50
CA GLY A 169 -3.89 1.26 -0.87
C GLY A 169 -4.49 0.48 0.29
N LEU A 170 -3.66 -0.21 1.09
CA LEU A 170 -4.10 -0.89 2.30
C LEU A 170 -4.62 0.10 3.37
N GLN A 171 -3.96 1.25 3.53
CA GLN A 171 -4.41 2.31 4.43
C GLN A 171 -5.82 2.79 4.06
N ARG A 172 -6.11 2.98 2.77
CA ARG A 172 -7.47 3.32 2.30
C ARG A 172 -8.49 2.24 2.66
N MET A 173 -8.18 0.97 2.41
CA MET A 173 -9.05 -0.14 2.79
C MET A 173 -9.30 -0.21 4.30
N LEU A 174 -8.28 0.08 5.11
CA LEU A 174 -8.38 0.11 6.57
C LEU A 174 -9.19 1.31 7.07
N ALA A 175 -9.03 2.49 6.44
CA ALA A 175 -9.81 3.69 6.75
C ALA A 175 -11.32 3.47 6.59
N HIS A 176 -11.72 2.77 5.52
CA HIS A 176 -13.14 2.52 5.22
C HIS A 176 -13.71 1.30 5.96
N ASN A 177 -12.93 0.23 6.14
CA ASN A 177 -13.41 -1.00 6.76
C ASN A 177 -12.31 -1.74 7.53
N TRP A 178 -11.83 -1.15 8.61
CA TRP A 178 -10.77 -1.72 9.46
C TRP A 178 -11.01 -3.19 9.79
N ARG A 179 -12.17 -3.50 10.39
CA ARG A 179 -12.47 -4.84 10.92
C ARG A 179 -12.36 -5.95 9.88
N SER A 180 -12.87 -5.72 8.67
CA SER A 180 -12.83 -6.75 7.62
C SER A 180 -11.45 -6.82 6.97
N THR A 181 -10.84 -5.67 6.71
CA THR A 181 -9.52 -5.57 6.09
C THR A 181 -8.46 -6.19 6.99
N VAL A 182 -8.40 -5.83 8.28
CA VAL A 182 -7.39 -6.37 9.21
C VAL A 182 -7.53 -7.87 9.45
N ARG A 183 -8.77 -8.39 9.48
CA ARG A 183 -9.04 -9.83 9.54
C ARG A 183 -8.45 -10.54 8.32
N ARG A 184 -8.59 -9.95 7.14
CA ARG A 184 -8.01 -10.50 5.91
C ARG A 184 -6.48 -10.39 5.89
N LEU A 185 -5.90 -9.29 6.37
CA LEU A 185 -4.46 -9.14 6.54
C LEU A 185 -3.88 -10.20 7.50
N ARG A 186 -4.54 -10.46 8.63
CA ARG A 186 -4.16 -11.53 9.57
C ARG A 186 -4.23 -12.93 8.97
N ARG A 187 -5.16 -13.19 8.05
CA ARG A 187 -5.21 -14.47 7.29
C ARG A 187 -4.07 -14.54 6.28
N ALA A 188 -3.87 -13.47 5.51
CA ALA A 188 -2.81 -13.40 4.50
C ALA A 188 -1.41 -13.60 5.10
N SER A 189 -1.22 -13.15 6.34
CA SER A 189 0.08 -13.18 7.01
C SER A 189 0.60 -14.57 7.34
N GLN A 190 -0.25 -15.61 7.25
CA GLN A 190 0.16 -17.01 7.48
C GLN A 190 1.17 -17.49 6.43
N ASP A 191 1.00 -17.05 5.17
CA ASP A 191 1.83 -17.44 4.04
C ASP A 191 2.68 -16.27 3.50
N ALA A 192 2.76 -15.17 4.24
CA ALA A 192 3.39 -13.95 3.77
C ALA A 192 4.93 -14.04 3.69
N GLY A 193 5.47 -13.65 2.53
CA GLY A 193 6.90 -13.42 2.34
C GLY A 193 7.38 -12.07 2.91
N PRO A 194 8.68 -11.75 2.86
CA PRO A 194 9.22 -10.55 3.50
C PRO A 194 8.64 -9.24 2.97
N LEU A 195 8.44 -9.13 1.65
CA LEU A 195 7.87 -7.91 1.06
C LEU A 195 6.37 -7.76 1.34
N GLN A 196 5.64 -8.87 1.48
CA GLN A 196 4.24 -8.85 1.93
C GLN A 196 4.14 -8.44 3.39
N TRP A 197 5.02 -8.94 4.26
CA TRP A 197 5.14 -8.45 5.64
C TRP A 197 5.44 -6.96 5.70
N ARG A 198 6.30 -6.45 4.80
CA ARG A 198 6.57 -5.02 4.69
C ARG A 198 5.29 -4.24 4.35
N ALA A 199 4.50 -4.71 3.39
CA ALA A 199 3.23 -4.11 3.04
C ALA A 199 2.23 -4.13 4.22
N LEU A 200 2.13 -5.26 4.92
CA LEU A 200 1.27 -5.44 6.08
C LEU A 200 1.58 -4.43 7.20
N VAL A 201 2.85 -4.36 7.63
CA VAL A 201 3.23 -3.49 8.76
C VAL A 201 3.22 -2.01 8.39
N ALA A 202 3.57 -1.66 7.15
CA ALA A 202 3.47 -0.28 6.68
C ALA A 202 2.01 0.16 6.52
N GLY A 203 1.13 -0.73 6.04
CA GLY A 203 -0.29 -0.43 5.84
C GLY A 203 -1.05 -0.13 7.12
N VAL A 204 -0.75 -0.83 8.22
CA VAL A 204 -1.41 -0.59 9.53
C VAL A 204 -0.73 0.51 10.37
N ALA A 205 0.50 0.90 10.03
CA ALA A 205 1.27 1.92 10.75
C ALA A 205 1.03 3.33 10.20
N GLU A 206 -0.24 3.74 10.15
CA GLU A 206 -0.68 5.07 9.72
C GLU A 206 -1.26 5.85 10.89
N PRO A 207 -0.65 6.96 11.34
CA PRO A 207 -1.11 7.74 12.49
C PRO A 207 -2.61 8.06 12.47
N ASP A 208 -3.15 8.47 11.32
CA ASP A 208 -4.56 8.88 11.22
C ASP A 208 -5.54 7.71 11.43
N LEU A 209 -5.08 6.46 11.29
CA LEU A 209 -5.87 5.25 11.54
C LEU A 209 -5.81 4.76 12.99
N LEU A 210 -4.82 5.22 13.75
CA LEU A 210 -4.50 4.77 15.11
C LEU A 210 -4.83 5.86 16.12
N GLN A 211 -6.13 6.16 16.30
CA GLN A 211 -6.66 7.21 17.18
C GLN A 211 -7.06 6.65 18.56
N PRO A 212 -6.15 6.53 19.53
CA PRO A 212 -6.36 5.73 20.75
C PRO A 212 -7.39 6.32 21.72
N ASP A 213 -7.75 7.59 21.54
CA ASP A 213 -8.81 8.29 22.29
C ASP A 213 -10.23 7.80 21.95
N THR A 214 -10.36 6.99 20.89
CA THR A 214 -11.62 6.33 20.52
C THR A 214 -11.58 4.83 20.84
N ALA A 215 -12.74 4.25 21.17
CA ALA A 215 -12.86 2.80 21.38
C ALA A 215 -12.43 1.99 20.12
N SER A 216 -12.77 2.51 18.94
CA SER A 216 -12.35 1.93 17.66
C SER A 216 -10.82 2.01 17.48
N GLY A 217 -10.20 3.16 17.73
CA GLY A 217 -8.76 3.31 17.55
C GLY A 217 -7.91 2.58 18.60
N THR A 218 -8.42 2.35 19.81
CA THR A 218 -7.81 1.38 20.73
C THR A 218 -7.74 -0.01 20.10
N THR A 219 -8.84 -0.48 19.51
CA THR A 219 -8.89 -1.77 18.80
C THR A 219 -7.91 -1.80 17.63
N HIS A 220 -7.87 -0.73 16.82
CA HIS A 220 -6.97 -0.62 15.68
C HIS A 220 -5.50 -0.71 16.10
N THR A 221 -5.16 -0.06 17.22
CA THR A 221 -3.79 -0.04 17.73
C THR A 221 -3.35 -1.42 18.23
N LEU A 222 -4.23 -2.14 18.93
CA LEU A 222 -3.95 -3.52 19.37
C LEU A 222 -3.81 -4.48 18.18
N ASP A 223 -4.65 -4.32 17.16
CA ASP A 223 -4.53 -5.08 15.91
C ASP A 223 -3.20 -4.82 15.19
N ALA A 224 -2.78 -3.55 15.11
CA ALA A 224 -1.51 -3.16 14.52
C ALA A 224 -0.31 -3.70 15.33
N LEU A 225 -0.40 -3.69 16.66
CA LEU A 225 0.65 -4.23 17.54
C LEU A 225 0.79 -5.75 17.38
N ASP A 226 -0.32 -6.49 17.27
CA ASP A 226 -0.31 -7.94 16.98
C ASP A 226 0.36 -8.24 15.64
N LEU A 227 0.07 -7.47 14.59
CA LEU A 227 0.74 -7.65 13.28
C LEU A 227 2.24 -7.37 13.36
N HIS A 228 2.67 -6.36 14.14
CA HIS A 228 4.09 -6.07 14.36
C HIS A 228 4.79 -7.18 15.16
N TYR A 229 4.13 -7.71 16.19
CA TYR A 229 4.62 -8.87 16.93
C TYR A 229 4.86 -10.06 15.98
N ARG A 230 3.87 -10.38 15.13
CA ARG A 230 3.98 -11.49 14.16
C ARG A 230 5.07 -11.26 13.13
N ALA A 231 5.23 -10.03 12.64
CA ALA A 231 6.27 -9.68 11.68
C ALA A 231 7.69 -9.82 12.28
N LEU A 232 7.89 -9.40 13.53
CA LEU A 232 9.16 -9.59 14.24
C LEU A 232 9.42 -11.06 14.54
N ALA A 233 8.38 -11.82 14.93
CA ALA A 233 8.50 -13.27 15.12
C ALA A 233 8.83 -14.00 13.80
N TYR A 234 8.25 -13.57 12.68
CA TYR A 234 8.60 -14.05 11.34
C TYR A 234 10.08 -13.78 11.04
N LEU A 235 10.54 -12.54 11.22
CA LEU A 235 11.94 -12.14 11.01
C LEU A 235 12.91 -13.00 11.82
N ARG A 236 12.59 -13.22 13.11
CA ARG A 236 13.40 -14.04 14.03
C ARG A 236 13.50 -15.50 13.59
N ARG A 237 12.47 -16.05 12.94
CA ARG A 237 12.46 -17.46 12.49
C ARG A 237 13.23 -17.68 11.20
N LEU A 238 13.60 -16.62 10.47
CA LEU A 238 14.36 -16.75 9.23
C LEU A 238 15.78 -17.24 9.50
N ARG A 239 16.27 -18.10 8.60
CA ARG A 239 17.66 -18.59 8.62
C ARG A 239 18.65 -17.44 8.38
N PRO A 240 19.88 -17.50 8.93
CA PRO A 240 20.88 -16.45 8.77
C PRO A 240 21.17 -16.03 7.32
N GLU A 241 21.14 -16.98 6.39
CA GLU A 241 21.38 -16.72 4.96
C GLU A 241 20.22 -15.92 4.35
N THR A 242 18.98 -16.28 4.69
CA THR A 242 17.77 -15.61 4.20
C THR A 242 17.68 -14.17 4.72
N ARG A 243 18.13 -13.91 5.95
CA ARG A 243 18.13 -12.57 6.56
C ARG A 243 18.99 -11.55 5.81
N ARG A 244 19.98 -12.01 5.06
CA ARG A 244 20.87 -11.14 4.26
C ARG A 244 20.29 -10.74 2.90
N THR A 245 19.15 -11.30 2.51
CA THR A 245 18.50 -10.97 1.22
C THR A 245 17.85 -9.59 1.25
N ASP A 246 17.77 -8.94 0.09
CA ASP A 246 17.20 -7.60 -0.03
C ASP A 246 15.71 -7.48 0.35
N PRO A 247 14.84 -8.48 0.07
CA PRO A 247 13.48 -8.52 0.60
C PRO A 247 13.42 -8.43 2.12
N VAL A 248 14.29 -9.18 2.83
CA VAL A 248 14.30 -9.18 4.30
C VAL A 248 14.89 -7.88 4.85
N ARG A 249 15.93 -7.33 4.21
CA ARG A 249 16.44 -5.99 4.56
C ARG A 249 15.37 -4.92 4.40
N THR A 250 14.53 -5.03 3.37
CA THR A 250 13.40 -4.12 3.12
C THR A 250 12.35 -4.23 4.22
N LEU A 251 11.96 -5.45 4.63
CA LEU A 251 11.10 -5.67 5.79
C LEU A 251 11.71 -5.09 7.07
N ARG A 252 12.98 -5.39 7.34
CA ARG A 252 13.68 -4.92 8.54
C ARG A 252 13.69 -3.39 8.60
N LYS A 253 13.97 -2.72 7.49
CA LYS A 253 13.90 -1.25 7.39
C LYS A 253 12.49 -0.71 7.65
N ALA A 254 11.45 -1.37 7.14
CA ALA A 254 10.07 -0.99 7.41
C ALA A 254 9.77 -1.06 8.91
N LEU A 255 10.07 -2.19 9.54
CA LEU A 255 9.94 -2.37 10.99
C LEU A 255 10.74 -1.32 11.78
N GLY A 256 11.90 -0.90 11.28
CA GLY A 256 12.75 0.16 11.84
C GLY A 256 12.13 1.57 11.88
N TYR A 257 10.94 1.76 11.31
CA TYR A 257 10.15 2.98 11.53
C TYR A 257 8.70 2.73 11.93
N THR A 258 8.08 1.62 11.52
CA THR A 258 6.65 1.38 11.76
C THR A 258 6.35 1.05 13.22
N VAL A 259 7.26 0.40 13.95
CA VAL A 259 7.08 0.07 15.38
C VAL A 259 6.84 1.35 16.19
N SER A 260 7.62 2.40 15.95
CA SER A 260 7.47 3.68 16.66
C SER A 260 6.10 4.31 16.42
N VAL A 261 5.47 4.09 15.26
CA VAL A 261 4.12 4.62 14.96
C VAL A 261 3.08 3.95 15.86
N VAL A 262 3.12 2.61 15.93
CA VAL A 262 2.15 1.84 16.73
C VAL A 262 2.39 2.04 18.22
N VAL A 263 3.65 2.16 18.65
CA VAL A 263 4.01 2.44 20.06
C VAL A 263 3.53 3.84 20.47
N THR A 264 3.64 4.86 19.60
CA THR A 264 3.08 6.19 19.89
C THR A 264 1.57 6.13 20.12
N ALA A 265 0.84 5.25 19.41
CA ALA A 265 -0.60 5.10 19.58
C ALA A 265 -1.00 4.30 20.83
N ALA A 266 -0.19 3.36 21.30
CA ALA A 266 -0.41 2.66 22.57
C ALA A 266 0.90 2.58 23.38
N PRO A 267 1.30 3.65 24.08
CA PRO A 267 2.61 3.73 24.73
C PRO A 267 2.84 2.63 25.76
N GLU A 268 1.89 2.42 26.68
CA GLU A 268 2.04 1.42 27.76
C GLU A 268 2.24 0.00 27.19
N ALA A 269 1.32 -0.46 26.35
CA ALA A 269 1.41 -1.77 25.71
C ALA A 269 2.60 -1.86 24.75
N GLY A 270 2.89 -0.78 24.02
CA GLY A 270 3.96 -0.71 23.04
C GLY A 270 5.35 -0.82 23.66
N PHE A 271 5.64 -0.06 24.72
CA PHE A 271 6.92 -0.13 25.43
C PHE A 271 7.08 -1.45 26.19
N ALA A 272 6.02 -1.98 26.80
CA ALA A 272 6.04 -3.31 27.38
C ALA A 272 6.40 -4.38 26.34
N GLN A 273 5.83 -4.28 25.13
CA GLN A 273 6.12 -5.19 24.04
C GLN A 273 7.53 -5.02 23.47
N MET A 274 8.06 -3.79 23.40
CA MET A 274 9.45 -3.53 23.01
C MET A 274 10.46 -4.16 23.99
N ARG A 275 10.18 -4.11 25.30
CA ARG A 275 11.00 -4.82 26.30
C ARG A 275 10.98 -6.33 26.08
N ALA A 276 9.79 -6.89 25.85
CA ALA A 276 9.65 -8.32 25.56
C ALA A 276 10.39 -8.73 24.28
N TRP A 277 10.39 -7.89 23.24
CA TRP A 277 11.15 -8.12 22.01
C TRP A 277 12.67 -7.99 22.21
N ALA A 278 13.12 -7.07 23.05
CA ALA A 278 14.55 -6.92 23.36
C ALA A 278 15.10 -8.18 24.06
N ALA A 279 14.31 -8.81 24.93
CA ALA A 279 14.66 -10.07 25.59
C ALA A 279 14.73 -11.28 24.65
N TRP A 280 14.42 -11.14 23.36
CA TRP A 280 14.57 -12.22 22.38
C TRP A 280 16.02 -12.47 21.96
N ASP A 281 16.94 -11.57 22.29
CA ASP A 281 18.37 -11.66 21.95
C ASP A 281 18.61 -11.92 20.46
N ASP A 282 17.84 -11.24 19.60
CA ASP A 282 17.96 -11.35 18.15
C ASP A 282 18.56 -10.06 17.55
N PRO A 283 19.67 -10.14 16.79
CA PRO A 283 20.39 -8.96 16.32
C PRO A 283 19.57 -8.07 15.38
N ASP A 284 18.66 -8.65 14.58
CA ASP A 284 17.80 -7.87 13.69
C ASP A 284 16.67 -7.19 14.45
N VAL A 285 16.11 -7.85 15.47
CA VAL A 285 15.09 -7.27 16.35
C VAL A 285 15.68 -6.15 17.22
N THR A 286 16.86 -6.36 17.80
CA THR A 286 17.61 -5.32 18.54
C THR A 286 17.90 -4.12 17.64
N TRP A 287 18.30 -4.35 16.37
CA TRP A 287 18.47 -3.26 15.41
C TRP A 287 17.16 -2.51 15.15
N VAL A 288 16.04 -3.22 14.94
CA VAL A 288 14.72 -2.60 14.76
C VAL A 288 14.35 -1.72 15.95
N ILE A 289 14.54 -2.21 17.18
CA ILE A 289 14.24 -1.46 18.40
C ILE A 289 15.08 -0.18 18.45
N ARG A 290 16.41 -0.31 18.28
CA ARG A 290 17.34 0.83 18.28
C ARG A 290 16.99 1.89 17.23
N GLU A 291 16.56 1.49 16.03
CA GLU A 291 16.13 2.44 14.99
C GLU A 291 14.84 3.20 15.37
N ASN A 292 13.91 2.53 16.04
CA ASN A 292 12.65 3.16 16.46
C ASN A 292 12.84 4.11 17.64
N LEU A 293 13.75 3.81 18.58
CA LEU A 293 14.07 4.72 19.70
C LEU A 293 14.63 6.07 19.24
N LYS A 294 15.23 6.15 18.04
CA LYS A 294 15.71 7.41 17.44
C LYS A 294 14.58 8.32 16.92
N LYS A 295 13.35 7.84 16.84
CA LYS A 295 12.25 8.59 16.20
C LYS A 295 11.71 9.63 17.17
N LYS A 296 11.66 10.89 16.72
CA LYS A 296 11.14 12.04 17.49
C LYS A 296 9.77 11.80 18.13
N ARG A 297 8.93 10.97 17.52
CA ARG A 297 7.60 10.63 18.04
C ARG A 297 7.62 9.88 19.38
N LEU A 298 8.74 9.27 19.77
CA LEU A 298 8.90 8.63 21.08
C LEU A 298 9.53 9.55 22.14
N ALA A 299 9.96 10.76 21.77
CA ALA A 299 10.53 11.74 22.70
C ALA A 299 9.64 12.10 23.90
N PRO A 300 8.29 12.01 23.84
CA PRO A 300 7.45 12.23 25.02
C PRO A 300 7.62 11.21 26.16
N TRP A 301 8.30 10.08 25.94
CA TRP A 301 8.54 9.04 26.95
C TRP A 301 10.04 8.80 27.19
N PRO A 302 10.78 9.79 27.71
CA PRO A 302 12.24 9.70 27.86
C PRO A 302 12.66 8.57 28.79
N ASP A 303 11.93 8.30 29.88
CA ASP A 303 12.28 7.24 30.84
C ASP A 303 12.16 5.85 30.20
N GLU A 304 11.07 5.62 29.43
CA GLU A 304 10.86 4.37 28.69
C GLU A 304 11.93 4.16 27.61
N VAL A 305 12.29 5.23 26.90
CA VAL A 305 13.34 5.21 25.87
C VAL A 305 14.71 4.91 26.47
N ASN A 306 15.06 5.56 27.60
CA ASN A 306 16.33 5.34 28.30
C ASN A 306 16.43 3.91 28.83
N ALA A 307 15.39 3.41 29.49
CA ALA A 307 15.35 2.04 29.99
C ALA A 307 15.54 1.02 28.87
N LEU A 308 14.90 1.22 27.71
CA LEU A 308 15.10 0.35 26.55
C LEU A 308 16.51 0.47 25.94
N HIS A 309 17.11 1.66 25.93
CA HIS A 309 18.48 1.85 25.49
C HIS A 309 19.47 1.01 26.31
N GLU A 310 19.30 0.96 27.63
CA GLU A 310 20.12 0.13 28.51
C GLU A 310 19.97 -1.36 28.20
N VAL A 311 18.74 -1.83 28.01
CA VAL A 311 18.45 -3.25 27.69
C VAL A 311 19.07 -3.65 26.35
N VAL A 312 18.96 -2.82 25.31
CA VAL A 312 19.50 -3.16 23.99
C VAL A 312 20.97 -2.79 23.82
N ALA A 313 21.64 -2.19 24.80
CA ALA A 313 23.08 -1.88 24.75
C ALA A 313 23.95 -3.04 25.26
N GLN A 314 23.37 -3.92 26.07
CA GLN A 314 23.93 -5.20 26.49
C GLN A 314 24.00 -6.18 25.30
#